data_AF-A0A972GYX7-F1
#
_entry.id   AF-A0A972GYX7-F1
#
_cell.length_a   1.000
_cell.length_b   1.000
_cell.length_c   1.000
_cell.angle_alpha   90.00
_cell.angle_beta   90.00
_cell.angle_gamma   90.00
#
_symmetry.space_group_name_H-M   'P 1'
#
loop_
_entity.id
_entity.type
_entity.pdbx_description
1 polymer ?
#
loop_
_entity_poly.entity_id
_entity_poly.type
_entity_poly.pdbx_seq_one_letter_code
_entity_poly.pdbx_strand_id
1 'polypeptide(L)'
;MRWLITILIVLLGLLQYSLWTGEGSMEEVWRLKRSVEAQQAENKRLRERNQALTAEVQDLKQGQEAIEERARSELGMIKQGEEFYQIIRPVQEP
;
A
#
# COMPACT_ATOMS: atom_id res chain seq x y z
N MET A 1 -22.85 -34.16 52.57
CA MET A 1 -21.41 -33.91 52.32
C MET A 1 -20.93 -34.43 50.96
N ARG A 2 -21.05 -35.72 50.63
CA ARG A 2 -20.51 -36.28 49.37
C ARG A 2 -21.13 -35.70 48.08
N TRP A 3 -22.43 -35.40 48.10
CA TRP A 3 -23.16 -34.84 46.96
C TRP A 3 -22.74 -33.40 46.60
N LEU A 4 -22.41 -32.59 47.61
CA LEU A 4 -21.88 -31.24 47.39
C LEU A 4 -20.54 -31.29 46.66
N ILE A 5 -19.68 -32.25 47.00
CA ILE A 5 -18.39 -32.46 46.34
C ILE A 5 -18.59 -32.88 44.88
N THR A 6 -19.55 -33.78 44.61
CA THR A 6 -19.87 -34.20 43.24
C THR A 6 -20.35 -33.02 42.39
N ILE A 7 -21.27 -32.19 42.92
CA ILE A 7 -21.76 -31.00 42.22
C ILE A 7 -20.61 -30.02 41.97
N LEU A 8 -19.74 -29.81 42.95
CA LEU A 8 -18.58 -28.93 42.82
C LEU A 8 -17.61 -29.42 41.74
N ILE A 9 -17.37 -30.72 41.64
CA ILE A 9 -16.52 -31.33 40.61
C ILE A 9 -17.15 -31.17 39.22
N VAL A 10 -18.47 -31.37 39.09
CA VAL A 10 -19.18 -31.17 37.83
C VAL A 10 -19.12 -29.70 37.40
N LEU A 11 -19.37 -28.77 38.33
CA LEU A 11 -19.27 -27.34 38.06
C LEU A 11 -17.85 -26.93 37.65
N LEU A 12 -16.83 -27.49 38.33
CA LEU A 12 -15.43 -27.26 37.99
C LEU A 12 -15.12 -27.80 36.59
N GLY A 13 -15.58 -29.00 36.25
CA GLY A 13 -15.39 -29.58 34.92
C GLY A 13 -16.04 -28.76 33.81
N LEU A 14 -17.26 -28.27 34.03
CA LEU A 14 -17.95 -27.37 33.10
C LEU A 14 -17.20 -26.05 32.92
N LEU A 15 -16.67 -25.50 34.01
CA LEU A 15 -15.90 -24.25 33.94
C LEU A 15 -14.57 -24.45 33.22
N GLN A 16 -13.85 -25.56 33.46
CA GLN A 16 -12.63 -25.91 32.73
C GLN A 16 -12.91 -26.11 31.23
N TYR A 17 -14.00 -26.80 30.89
CA TYR A 17 -14.44 -26.95 29.50
C TYR A 17 -14.75 -25.60 28.87
N SER A 18 -15.53 -24.76 29.56
CA SER A 18 -15.85 -23.39 29.12
C SER A 18 -14.61 -22.52 28.96
N LEU A 19 -13.55 -22.74 29.73
CA LEU A 19 -12.29 -21.99 29.65
C LEU A 19 -11.45 -22.40 28.44
N TRP A 20 -11.52 -23.67 28.04
CA TRP A 20 -10.89 -24.17 26.82
C TRP A 20 -11.68 -23.80 25.56
N THR A 21 -13.00 -23.61 25.67
CA THR A 21 -13.87 -23.21 24.54
C THR A 21 -14.20 -21.73 24.49
N GLY A 22 -13.94 -20.96 25.54
CA GLY A 22 -14.40 -19.58 25.72
C GLY A 22 -13.38 -18.53 25.29
N GLU A 23 -13.85 -17.55 24.51
CA GLU A 23 -13.22 -16.25 24.11
C GLU A 23 -11.81 -16.28 23.50
N GLY A 24 -11.20 -17.46 23.36
CA GLY A 24 -9.92 -17.67 22.69
C GLY A 24 -9.82 -19.05 22.03
N SER A 25 -10.96 -19.66 21.69
CA SER A 25 -11.02 -20.95 21.01
C SER A 25 -10.09 -20.91 19.79
N MET A 26 -9.20 -21.91 19.69
CA MET A 26 -8.28 -22.08 18.56
C MET A 26 -9.01 -21.81 17.23
N GLU A 27 -10.25 -22.27 17.06
CA GLU A 27 -11.01 -22.06 15.84
C GLU A 27 -11.11 -20.59 15.39
N GLU A 28 -11.27 -19.65 16.32
CA GLU A 28 -11.36 -18.22 16.03
C GLU A 28 -10.01 -17.61 15.65
N VAL A 29 -8.93 -18.00 16.33
CA VAL A 29 -7.56 -17.61 15.99
C VAL A 29 -7.17 -18.16 14.62
N TRP A 30 -7.52 -19.40 14.32
CA TRP A 30 -7.24 -20.05 13.03
C TRP A 30 -8.09 -19.47 11.89
N ARG A 31 -9.33 -19.02 12.16
CA ARG A 31 -10.15 -18.29 11.19
C ARG A 31 -9.57 -16.90 10.93
N LEU A 32 -9.24 -16.15 11.98
CA LEU A 32 -8.69 -14.80 11.85
C LEU A 32 -7.32 -14.81 11.16
N LYS A 33 -6.47 -15.79 11.48
CA LYS A 33 -5.16 -15.97 10.83
C LYS A 33 -5.30 -16.26 9.33
N ARG A 34 -6.25 -17.12 8.93
CA ARG A 34 -6.54 -17.38 7.51
C ARG A 34 -7.02 -16.12 6.77
N SER A 35 -7.87 -15.30 7.40
CA SER A 35 -8.33 -14.03 6.83
C SER A 35 -7.17 -13.05 6.63
N VAL A 36 -6.26 -12.95 7.61
CA VAL A 36 -5.07 -12.09 7.52
C VAL A 36 -4.13 -12.55 6.41
N GLU A 37 -3.88 -13.86 6.28
CA GLU A 37 -3.03 -14.40 5.22
C GLU A 37 -3.61 -14.13 3.81
N ALA A 38 -4.92 -14.29 3.62
CA ALA A 38 -5.59 -13.97 2.36
C ALA A 38 -5.47 -12.47 2.02
N GLN A 39 -5.69 -11.59 2.99
CA GLN A 39 -5.57 -10.14 2.78
C GLN A 39 -4.12 -9.70 2.52
N GLN A 40 -3.13 -10.37 3.13
CA GLN A 40 -1.72 -10.09 2.87
C GLN A 40 -1.31 -10.49 1.45
N ALA A 41 -1.80 -11.63 0.95
CA ALA A 41 -1.54 -12.06 -0.42
C ALA A 41 -2.13 -11.08 -1.45
N GLU A 42 -3.37 -10.63 -1.23
CA GLU A 42 -4.01 -9.62 -2.07
C GLU A 42 -3.27 -8.27 -2.04
N ASN A 43 -2.88 -7.81 -0.84
CA ASN A 43 -2.09 -6.59 -0.69
C ASN A 43 -0.75 -6.67 -1.42
N LYS A 44 -0.07 -7.82 -1.36
CA LYS A 44 1.20 -8.02 -2.06
C LYS A 44 1.02 -7.86 -3.58
N ARG A 45 0.02 -8.52 -4.16
CA ARG A 45 -0.32 -8.41 -5.59
C ARG A 45 -0.62 -6.96 -5.99
N LEU A 46 -1.41 -6.25 -5.18
CA LEU A 46 -1.77 -4.86 -5.44
C LEU A 46 -0.54 -3.93 -5.37
N ARG A 47 0.36 -4.14 -4.40
CA ARG A 47 1.61 -3.38 -4.28
C ARG A 47 2.52 -3.57 -5.48
N GLU A 48 2.69 -4.80 -5.96
CA GLU A 48 3.50 -5.09 -7.16
C GLU A 48 2.95 -4.39 -8.40
N ARG A 49 1.62 -4.43 -8.62
CA ARG A 49 0.97 -3.69 -9.71
C ARG A 49 1.12 -2.19 -9.59
N ASN A 50 0.97 -1.65 -8.38
CA ASN A 50 1.11 -0.22 -8.14
C ASN A 50 2.55 0.25 -8.39
N GLN A 51 3.55 -0.55 -8.01
CA GLN A 51 4.95 -0.28 -8.32
C GLN A 51 5.21 -0.27 -9.83
N ALA A 52 4.68 -1.26 -10.57
CA ALA A 52 4.82 -1.31 -12.02
C ALA A 52 4.17 -0.09 -12.71
N LEU A 53 2.93 0.25 -12.33
CA LEU A 53 2.23 1.42 -12.87
C LEU A 53 2.93 2.73 -12.52
N THR A 54 3.49 2.85 -11.32
CA THR A 54 4.24 4.05 -10.91
C THR A 54 5.50 4.21 -11.75
N ALA A 55 6.22 3.12 -12.01
CA ALA A 55 7.38 3.14 -12.90
C ALA A 55 7.00 3.52 -14.33
N GLU A 56 5.90 2.99 -14.85
CA GLU A 56 5.40 3.34 -16.19
C GLU A 56 4.99 4.82 -16.29
N VAL A 57 4.30 5.36 -15.28
CA VAL A 57 3.97 6.78 -15.22
C VAL A 57 5.22 7.64 -15.14
N GLN A 58 6.24 7.20 -14.40
CA GLN A 58 7.51 7.93 -14.30
C GLN A 58 8.27 7.94 -15.63
N ASP A 59 8.33 6.81 -16.32
CA ASP A 59 8.97 6.68 -17.64
C ASP A 59 8.25 7.54 -18.69
N LEU A 60 6.91 7.51 -18.72
CA LEU A 60 6.12 8.33 -19.63
C LEU A 60 6.29 9.84 -19.38
N LYS A 61 6.46 10.26 -18.11
CA LYS A 61 6.73 11.65 -17.77
C LYS A 61 8.14 12.07 -18.19
N GLN A 62 9.15 11.27 -17.88
CA GLN A 62 10.53 11.55 -18.29
C GLN A 62 10.67 11.58 -19.81
N GLY A 63 10.02 10.66 -20.52
CA GLY A 63 10.00 10.65 -21.99
C GLY A 63 9.36 11.92 -22.56
N GLN A 64 8.25 12.40 -22.00
CA GLN A 64 7.61 13.64 -22.43
C GLN A 64 8.46 14.88 -22.14
N GLU A 65 9.05 14.96 -20.95
CA GLU A 65 9.95 16.06 -20.57
C GLU A 65 11.17 16.11 -21.49
N ALA A 66 11.77 14.97 -21.81
CA ALA A 66 12.91 14.89 -22.72
C ALA A 66 12.55 15.33 -24.15
N ILE A 67 11.35 14.98 -24.63
CA ILE A 67 10.86 15.42 -25.95
C ILE A 67 10.60 16.93 -25.94
N GLU A 68 9.99 17.47 -24.88
CA GLU A 68 9.72 18.90 -24.73
C GLU A 68 11.01 19.72 -24.67
N GLU A 69 12.01 19.26 -23.93
CA GLU A 69 13.32 19.92 -23.85
C GLU A 69 14.00 19.96 -25.22
N ARG A 70 13.91 18.87 -26.00
CA ARG A 70 14.44 18.83 -27.37
C ARG A 70 13.68 19.78 -28.31
N ALA A 71 12.36 19.83 -28.22
CA ALA A 71 11.55 20.73 -29.04
C ALA A 71 11.83 22.22 -28.72
N ARG A 72 12.04 22.56 -27.44
CA ARG A 72 12.38 23.92 -27.00
C ARG A 72 13.81 24.31 -27.37
N SER A 73 14.79 23.42 -27.17
CA SER A 73 16.22 23.71 -27.37
C SER A 73 16.68 23.63 -28.83
N GLU A 74 16.24 22.62 -29.58
CA GLU A 74 16.68 22.40 -30.97
C GLU A 74 15.77 23.10 -31.99
N LEU A 75 14.46 23.12 -31.75
CA LEU A 75 13.48 23.62 -32.72
C LEU A 75 12.92 25.00 -32.36
N GLY A 76 13.27 25.54 -31.18
CA GLY A 76 12.74 26.82 -30.70
C GLY A 76 11.22 26.84 -30.54
N MET A 77 10.60 25.67 -30.39
CA MET A 77 9.14 25.55 -30.27
C MET A 77 8.68 26.08 -28.92
N ILE A 78 7.63 26.89 -28.95
CA ILE A 78 6.96 27.46 -27.77
C ILE A 78 5.49 27.01 -27.74
N LYS A 79 4.94 26.84 -26.54
CA LYS A 79 3.56 26.36 -26.39
C LYS A 79 2.57 27.50 -26.73
N GLN A 80 1.38 27.14 -27.20
CA GLN A 80 0.32 28.12 -27.47
C GLN A 80 -0.06 28.86 -26.19
N GLY A 81 0.07 30.20 -26.19
CA GLY A 81 -0.20 31.06 -25.03
C GLY A 81 0.97 31.23 -24.05
N GLU A 82 2.18 30.78 -24.39
CA GLU A 82 3.39 30.95 -23.56
C GLU A 82 4.13 32.26 -23.93
N GLU A 83 4.49 33.07 -22.93
CA GLU A 83 5.39 34.21 -23.11
C GLU A 83 6.85 33.77 -22.91
N PHE A 84 7.64 33.77 -23.99
CA PHE A 84 9.05 33.38 -23.98
C PHE A 84 9.97 34.60 -23.88
N TYR A 85 10.78 34.66 -22.82
CA TYR A 85 11.76 35.73 -22.59
C TYR A 85 13.18 35.23 -22.85
N GLN A 86 13.86 35.78 -23.84
CA GLN A 86 15.27 35.48 -24.13
C GLN A 86 16.17 36.62 -23.64
N ILE A 87 17.03 36.33 -22.67
CA ILE A 87 17.99 37.31 -22.12
C ILE A 87 19.19 37.37 -23.06
N ILE A 88 19.25 38.40 -23.92
CA ILE A 88 20.42 38.70 -24.74
C ILE A 88 21.39 39.51 -23.88
N ARG A 89 22.62 39.03 -23.68
CA ARG A 89 23.64 39.84 -23.00
C ARG A 89 23.97 41.04 -23.88
N PRO A 90 23.99 42.27 -23.34
CA PRO A 90 24.39 43.43 -24.10
C PRO A 90 25.83 43.23 -24.58
N VAL A 91 26.07 43.50 -25.86
CA VAL A 91 27.41 43.54 -26.44
C VAL A 91 28.17 44.63 -25.68
N GLN A 92 29.15 44.24 -24.88
CA GLN A 92 30.13 45.18 -24.35
C GLN A 92 31.00 45.60 -25.53
N GLU A 93 30.73 46.80 -26.06
CA GLU A 93 31.64 47.47 -27.00
C GLU A 93 32.96 47.79 -26.27
N PRO A 94 34.11 47.61 -26.94
CA PRO A 94 35.44 47.77 -26.35
C PRO A 94 35.81 49.22 -26.00
#